data_AF-A0A949WW94-F1
#
_entry.id   AF-A0A949WW94-F1
#
_cell.length_a   1.000
_cell.length_b   1.000
_cell.length_c   1.000
_cell.angle_alpha   90.00
_cell.angle_beta   90.00
_cell.angle_gamma   90.00
#
_symmetry.space_group_name_H-M   'P 1'
#
loop_
_entity.id
_entity.type
_entity.pdbx_description
1 polymer ?
#
loop_
_entity_poly.entity_id
_entity_poly.type
_entity_poly.pdbx_seq_one_letter_code
_entity_poly.pdbx_strand_id
1 'polypeptide(L)'
;MADSKTTVFCPVYYQIIQRRGNGWAFKHGEPFINLFNAPTLSPEEEFKAFGTSMKHVAVELFRINGGRQGYYIANILDKKYYYCGAEWEDVKLKLRELGIGKPDPMGS
;
A
#
# COMPACT_ATOMS: atom_id res chain seq x y z
N MET A 1 -15.67 0.74 17.81
CA MET A 1 -14.82 1.71 18.53
C MET A 1 -13.79 2.20 17.54
N ALA A 2 -13.61 3.51 17.42
CA ALA A 2 -12.72 4.12 16.44
C ALA A 2 -11.26 3.82 16.84
N ASP A 3 -10.64 2.86 16.16
CA ASP A 3 -9.22 2.59 16.32
C ASP A 3 -8.43 3.84 15.96
N SER A 4 -7.59 4.24 16.90
CA SER A 4 -6.63 5.33 16.83
C SER A 4 -6.03 5.42 15.43
N LYS A 5 -6.21 6.57 14.76
CA LYS A 5 -5.65 6.89 13.43
C LYS A 5 -4.15 6.58 13.40
N THR A 6 -3.79 5.34 13.08
CA THR A 6 -2.38 5.00 12.85
C THR A 6 -2.10 5.35 11.40
N THR A 7 -1.72 6.60 11.18
CA THR A 7 -1.28 7.10 9.88
C THR A 7 -0.03 6.34 9.48
N VAL A 8 -0.12 5.57 8.41
CA VAL A 8 1.03 4.88 7.84
C VAL A 8 1.69 5.80 6.84
N PHE A 9 2.96 6.07 7.11
CA PHE A 9 3.81 6.95 6.34
C PHE A 9 4.68 6.10 5.41
N CYS A 10 4.44 6.18 4.09
CA CYS A 10 5.19 5.44 3.09
C CYS A 10 5.61 6.32 1.90
N PRO A 11 6.63 5.92 1.13
CA PRO A 11 6.96 6.59 -0.12
C PRO A 11 5.76 6.52 -1.09
N VAL A 12 5.61 7.54 -1.94
CA VAL A 12 4.49 7.66 -2.90
C VAL A 12 4.29 6.41 -3.79
N TYR A 13 5.38 5.69 -4.12
CA TYR A 13 5.33 4.48 -4.93
C TYR A 13 4.94 3.20 -4.15
N TYR A 14 4.59 3.31 -2.87
CA TYR A 14 4.00 2.22 -2.09
C TYR A 14 2.50 2.46 -1.91
N GLN A 15 1.68 1.58 -2.47
CA GLN A 15 0.23 1.69 -2.45
C GLN A 15 -0.36 0.60 -1.55
N ILE A 16 -1.11 1.00 -0.53
CA ILE A 16 -1.83 0.07 0.35
C ILE A 16 -3.22 -0.18 -0.20
N ILE A 17 -3.56 -1.44 -0.42
CA ILE A 17 -4.75 -1.85 -1.15
C ILE A 17 -5.49 -2.88 -0.31
N GLN A 18 -6.80 -2.71 -0.15
CA GLN A 18 -7.64 -3.67 0.57
C GLN A 18 -8.56 -4.40 -0.40
N ARG A 19 -8.57 -5.74 -0.37
CA ARG A 19 -9.60 -6.54 -1.01
C ARG A 19 -10.88 -6.44 -0.18
N ARG A 20 -11.97 -5.97 -0.80
CA ARG A 20 -13.29 -5.85 -0.17
C ARG A 20 -14.33 -6.56 -1.04
N GLY A 21 -14.72 -7.77 -0.64
CA GLY A 21 -15.64 -8.60 -1.42
C GLY A 21 -15.08 -8.84 -2.83
N ASN A 22 -15.81 -8.39 -3.84
CA ASN A 22 -15.40 -8.55 -5.25
C ASN A 22 -14.49 -7.43 -5.77
N GLY A 23 -14.28 -6.37 -5.00
CA GLY A 23 -13.54 -5.17 -5.41
C GLY A 23 -12.20 -4.99 -4.72
N TRP A 24 -11.40 -4.08 -5.26
CA TRP A 24 -10.15 -3.60 -4.69
C TRP A 24 -10.32 -2.13 -4.29
N ALA A 25 -10.09 -1.83 -3.01
CA ALA A 25 -10.08 -0.48 -2.48
C ALA A 25 -8.63 0.00 -2.37
N PHE A 26 -8.24 0.90 -3.26
CA PHE A 26 -6.93 1.57 -3.21
C PHE A 26 -7.03 2.68 -2.18
N LYS A 27 -6.34 2.54 -1.04
CA LYS A 27 -6.23 3.62 -0.06
C LYS A 27 -5.04 4.49 -0.47
N HIS A 28 -5.33 5.70 -0.91
CA HIS A 28 -4.30 6.73 -1.02
C HIS A 28 -3.95 7.18 0.41
N GLY A 29 -2.78 6.76 0.91
CA GLY A 29 -2.22 7.32 2.14
C GLY A 29 -1.67 8.71 1.85
N GLU A 30 -1.66 9.61 2.83
CA GLU A 30 -0.89 10.85 2.68
C GLU A 30 0.60 10.49 2.59
N PRO A 31 1.30 10.81 1.48
CA PRO A 31 2.70 10.46 1.32
C PRO A 31 3.53 11.19 2.38
N PHE A 32 4.33 10.44 3.15
CA PHE A 32 5.20 11.01 4.18
C PHE A 32 6.39 11.77 3.58
N ILE A 33 6.88 11.26 2.45
CA ILE A 33 7.97 11.86 1.69
C ILE A 33 7.63 11.69 0.21
N ASN A 34 7.49 12.83 -0.48
CA ASN A 34 7.43 12.92 -1.92
C ASN A 34 8.82 13.28 -2.48
N LEU A 35 9.72 12.29 -2.55
CA LEU A 35 11.09 12.50 -3.07
C LEU A 35 11.12 12.95 -4.54
N PHE A 36 10.01 12.79 -5.25
CA PHE A 36 9.93 13.03 -6.70
C PHE A 36 9.39 14.42 -7.03
N ASN A 37 9.06 15.26 -6.03
CA ASN A 37 8.28 16.49 -6.22
C ASN A 37 7.07 16.26 -7.14
N ALA A 38 6.48 15.06 -7.05
CA ALA A 38 5.37 14.69 -7.91
C ALA A 38 4.21 15.67 -7.62
N PRO A 39 3.60 16.27 -8.65
CA PRO A 39 2.40 17.07 -8.44
C PRO A 39 1.31 16.20 -7.80
N THR A 40 0.30 16.82 -7.18
CA THR A 40 -0.88 16.10 -6.71
C THR A 40 -1.62 15.50 -7.91
N LEU A 41 -1.22 14.30 -8.30
CA LEU A 41 -1.79 13.56 -9.43
C LEU A 41 -3.02 12.81 -8.98
N SER A 42 -3.96 12.59 -9.91
CA SER A 42 -5.00 11.59 -9.69
C SER A 42 -4.36 10.20 -9.54
N PRO A 43 -4.99 9.25 -8.83
CA PRO A 43 -4.47 7.88 -8.72
C PRO A 43 -4.18 7.23 -10.08
N GLU A 44 -4.98 7.52 -11.12
CA GLU A 44 -4.73 6.97 -12.45
C GLU A 44 -3.44 7.52 -13.08
N GLU A 45 -3.22 8.83 -12.96
CA GLU A 45 -2.02 9.50 -13.46
C GLU A 45 -0.76 9.08 -12.69
N GLU A 46 -0.88 8.88 -11.36
CA GLU A 46 0.20 8.38 -10.53
C GLU A 46 0.65 6.99 -10.99
N PHE A 47 -0.29 6.05 -11.12
CA PHE A 47 0.03 4.70 -11.58
C PHE A 47 0.64 4.73 -12.99
N LYS A 48 0.13 5.59 -13.87
CA LYS A 48 0.66 5.78 -15.23
C LYS A 48 2.06 6.37 -15.22
N ALA A 49 2.36 7.32 -14.34
CA ALA A 49 3.68 7.92 -14.19
C ALA A 49 4.75 6.89 -13.79
N PHE A 50 4.37 5.89 -12.99
CA PHE A 50 5.21 4.74 -12.68
C PHE A 50 5.16 3.64 -13.74
N GLY A 51 4.50 3.82 -14.89
CA GLY A 51 4.42 2.81 -15.95
C GLY A 51 3.54 1.60 -15.61
N THR A 52 2.47 1.79 -14.84
CA THR A 52 1.46 0.76 -14.54
C THR A 52 0.04 1.33 -14.63
N SER A 53 -0.95 0.53 -14.28
CA SER A 53 -2.34 0.94 -14.13
C SER A 53 -2.97 0.25 -12.93
N MET A 54 -4.03 0.83 -12.37
CA MET A 54 -4.79 0.20 -11.29
C MET A 54 -5.30 -1.20 -11.69
N LYS A 55 -5.72 -1.37 -12.95
CA LYS A 55 -6.14 -2.67 -13.50
C LYS A 55 -5.01 -3.69 -13.50
N HIS A 56 -3.81 -3.30 -13.95
CA HIS A 56 -2.65 -4.19 -13.94
C HIS A 56 -2.30 -4.61 -12.51
N VAL A 57 -2.25 -3.66 -11.57
CA VAL A 57 -2.01 -3.97 -10.15
C VAL A 57 -3.07 -4.89 -9.58
N ALA A 58 -4.36 -4.67 -9.86
CA ALA A 58 -5.44 -5.55 -9.39
C ALA A 58 -5.29 -7.00 -9.90
N VAL A 59 -4.81 -7.19 -11.13
CA VAL A 59 -4.51 -8.53 -11.69
C VAL A 59 -3.33 -9.17 -10.96
N GLU A 60 -2.26 -8.42 -10.72
CA GLU A 60 -1.08 -8.93 -10.01
C GLU A 60 -1.40 -9.30 -8.56
N LEU A 61 -2.17 -8.46 -7.85
CA LEU A 61 -2.63 -8.78 -6.50
C LEU A 61 -3.52 -10.03 -6.46
N PHE A 62 -4.33 -10.24 -7.49
CA PHE A 62 -5.11 -11.45 -7.62
C PHE A 62 -4.20 -12.68 -7.82
N ARG A 63 -3.14 -12.57 -8.63
CA ARG A 63 -2.21 -13.67 -8.92
C ARG A 63 -1.44 -14.16 -7.71
N ILE A 64 -0.95 -13.26 -6.85
CA ILE A 64 -0.06 -13.65 -5.74
C ILE A 64 -0.74 -14.44 -4.62
N ASN A 65 -2.05 -14.28 -4.44
CA ASN A 65 -2.77 -14.92 -3.32
C ASN A 65 -4.23 -15.25 -3.65
N GLY A 66 -4.55 -15.50 -4.93
CA GLY A 66 -5.90 -15.82 -5.41
C GLY A 66 -6.94 -14.72 -5.15
N GLY A 67 -6.51 -13.48 -4.91
CA GLY A 67 -7.41 -12.38 -4.51
C GLY A 67 -8.07 -12.60 -3.16
N ARG A 68 -7.40 -13.30 -2.23
CA ARG A 68 -7.85 -13.50 -0.84
C ARG A 68 -8.24 -12.17 -0.18
N GLN A 69 -9.26 -12.19 0.67
CA GLN A 69 -9.65 -11.01 1.44
C GLN A 69 -8.51 -10.53 2.36
N GLY A 70 -8.43 -9.22 2.57
CA GLY A 70 -7.43 -8.59 3.42
C GLY A 70 -6.65 -7.47 2.73
N TYR A 71 -5.50 -7.14 3.29
CA TYR A 71 -4.63 -6.05 2.87
C TYR A 71 -3.44 -6.53 2.05
N TYR A 72 -3.04 -5.65 1.15
CA TYR A 72 -1.97 -5.84 0.19
C TYR A 72 -1.14 -4.57 0.09
N ILE A 73 0.13 -4.72 -0.25
CA ILE A 73 1.04 -3.63 -0.56
C ILE A 73 1.54 -3.84 -1.99
N ALA A 74 1.47 -2.78 -2.80
CA ALA A 74 2.08 -2.73 -4.11
C ALA A 74 3.21 -1.69 -4.12
N ASN A 75 4.43 -2.14 -4.36
CA ASN A 75 5.52 -1.27 -4.79
C ASN A 75 5.35 -1.08 -6.30
N ILE A 76 4.78 0.05 -6.70
CA ILE A 76 4.51 0.36 -8.10
C ILE A 76 5.75 0.82 -8.86
N LEU A 77 6.85 1.16 -8.18
CA LEU A 77 8.13 1.45 -8.83
C LEU A 77 8.79 0.16 -9.33
N ASP A 78 8.98 -0.82 -8.44
CA ASP A 78 9.66 -2.09 -8.75
C ASP A 78 8.72 -3.19 -9.24
N LYS A 79 7.42 -2.94 -9.32
CA LYS A 79 6.37 -3.92 -9.64
C LYS A 79 6.40 -5.15 -8.72
N LYS A 80 6.57 -4.91 -7.42
CA LYS A 80 6.54 -5.96 -6.39
C LYS A 80 5.24 -5.88 -5.60
N TYR A 81 4.66 -7.05 -5.33
CA TYR A 81 3.33 -7.18 -4.75
C TYR A 81 3.36 -8.11 -3.55
N TYR A 82 2.68 -7.72 -2.47
CA TYR A 82 2.75 -8.42 -1.20
C TYR A 82 1.34 -8.56 -0.61
N TYR A 83 1.00 -9.77 -0.17
CA TYR A 83 -0.11 -9.98 0.75
C TYR A 83 0.36 -9.70 2.18
N CYS A 84 -0.43 -8.94 2.93
CA CYS A 84 -0.10 -8.56 4.31
C CYS A 84 -0.84 -9.48 5.29
N GLY A 85 -2.17 -9.55 5.17
CA GLY A 85 -3.02 -10.26 6.12
C GLY A 85 -4.41 -9.64 6.19
N ALA A 86 -5.19 -9.97 7.21
CA ALA A 86 -6.56 -9.48 7.35
C ALA A 86 -6.64 -8.17 8.13
N GLU A 87 -5.64 -7.88 8.96
CA GLU A 87 -5.65 -6.79 9.93
C GLU A 87 -4.74 -5.63 9.51
N TRP A 88 -5.00 -4.44 10.05
CA TRP A 88 -4.16 -3.27 9.78
C TRP A 88 -2.73 -3.42 10.33
N GLU A 89 -2.57 -4.16 11.43
CA GLU A 89 -1.26 -4.42 12.02
C GLU A 89 -0.37 -5.27 11.10
N ASP A 90 -0.97 -6.17 10.30
CA ASP A 90 -0.24 -6.96 9.30
C ASP A 90 0.41 -6.08 8.22
N VAL A 91 -0.25 -4.97 7.86
CA VAL A 91 0.29 -3.98 6.92
C VAL A 91 1.52 -3.31 7.52
N LYS A 92 1.46 -2.90 8.79
CA LYS A 92 2.59 -2.27 9.48
C LYS A 92 3.76 -3.23 9.61
N LEU A 93 3.50 -4.48 9.96
CA LEU A 93 4.51 -5.53 10.04
C LEU A 93 5.19 -5.73 8.68
N LYS A 94 4.39 -5.86 7.61
CA LYS A 94 4.93 -6.03 6.25
C LYS A 94 5.76 -4.83 5.81
N LEU A 95 5.35 -3.61 6.12
CA LEU A 95 6.13 -2.41 5.81
C LEU A 95 7.47 -2.41 6.56
N ARG A 96 7.50 -2.80 7.84
CA ARG A 96 8.74 -2.95 8.60
C ARG A 96 9.67 -4.00 7.99
N GLU A 97 9.14 -5.14 7.57
CA GLU A 97 9.92 -6.18 6.86
C GLU A 97 10.52 -5.64 5.54
N LEU A 98 9.81 -4.73 4.87
CA LEU A 98 10.29 -4.04 3.67
C LEU A 98 11.24 -2.88 3.97
N GLY A 99 11.61 -2.65 5.24
CA GLY A 99 12.48 -1.57 5.68
C GLY A 99 11.81 -0.20 5.73
N ILE A 100 10.47 -0.14 5.72
CA ILE A 100 9.68 1.09 5.71
C ILE A 100 9.09 1.32 7.10
N GLY A 101 9.40 2.47 7.65
CA GLY A 101 9.05 2.85 9.02
C GLY A 101 10.08 2.36 10.04
N LYS A 102 10.00 2.92 11.24
CA LYS A 102 10.82 2.53 12.40
C LYS A 102 9.89 1.86 13.42
N PRO A 103 10.35 0.87 14.21
CA PRO A 103 9.63 0.54 15.45
C PRO A 103 9.46 1.82 16.27
N ASP A 104 8.27 2.03 16.82
CA ASP A 104 8.04 3.16 17.72
C ASP A 104 9.10 3.11 18.83
N PRO A 105 9.84 4.20 19.10
CA PRO A 105 10.75 4.24 20.21
C PRO A 105 9.92 4.37 21.48
N MET A 106 9.41 3.24 21.99
CA MET A 106 9.14 2.93 23.41
C MET A 106 8.18 1.74 23.52
N GLY A 107 8.75 0.54 23.63
CA GLY A 107 8.26 -0.43 24.60
C GLY A 107 9.23 -0.39 25.77
N SER A 108 8.90 0.39 26.80
CA SER A 108 9.52 0.27 28.14
C SER A 108 8.69 -0.68 28.98
#